data_AF-A0A4U0H8C3-F1
#
_entry.id   AF-A0A4U0H8C3-F1
#
_cell.length_a   1.000
_cell.length_b   1.000
_cell.length_c   1.000
_cell.angle_alpha   90.00
_cell.angle_beta   90.00
_cell.angle_gamma   90.00
#
_symmetry.space_group_name_H-M   'P 1'
#
loop_
_entity.id
_entity.type
_entity.pdbx_description
1 polymer ?
#
loop_
_entity_poly.entity_id
_entity_poly.type
_entity_poly.pdbx_seq_one_letter_code
_entity_poly.pdbx_strand_id
1 'polypeptide(L)'
;MTNTEILINRIAQDRIEFHEGCTLLLDDTQFNFDELFVILRNFIFNSIPEKTSYSTKAYQNAIRTIPLKPTFTPIVILNSYPTKIAFNKLSELPEIERKKTIKSLLWIFKITDTERRSTECKNGRGHEWHIN
;
A
#
# COMPACT_ATOMS: atom_id res chain seq x y z
N MET A 1 -3.59 -17.01 -2.79
CA MET A 1 -2.65 -15.90 -2.57
C MET A 1 -1.25 -16.37 -2.88
N THR A 2 -0.44 -15.55 -3.55
CA THR A 2 0.99 -15.82 -3.76
C THR A 2 1.79 -15.58 -2.47
N ASN A 3 3.03 -16.08 -2.38
CA ASN A 3 3.90 -15.80 -1.23
C ASN A 3 4.12 -14.30 -1.02
N THR A 4 4.19 -13.53 -2.10
CA THR A 4 4.30 -12.07 -2.10
C THR A 4 3.08 -11.41 -1.47
N GLU A 5 1.86 -11.82 -1.86
CA GLU A 5 0.61 -11.32 -1.28
C GLU A 5 0.50 -11.64 0.21
N ILE A 6 0.91 -12.86 0.63
CA ILE A 6 0.95 -13.27 2.03
C ILE A 6 1.91 -12.37 2.81
N LEU A 7 3.12 -12.12 2.28
CA LEU A 7 4.10 -11.24 2.93
C LEU A 7 3.57 -9.80 3.08
N ILE A 8 2.99 -9.24 2.02
CA ILE A 8 2.36 -7.90 2.05
C ILE A 8 1.28 -7.83 3.13
N ASN A 9 0.40 -8.84 3.21
CA ASN A 9 -0.64 -8.90 4.23
C ASN A 9 -0.07 -9.01 5.64
N ARG A 10 0.97 -9.83 5.86
CA ARG A 10 1.63 -9.94 7.17
C ARG A 10 2.23 -8.60 7.62
N ILE A 11 2.82 -7.82 6.71
CA ILE A 11 3.35 -6.49 7.00
C ILE A 11 2.23 -5.50 7.34
N ALA A 12 1.15 -5.50 6.54
CA ALA A 12 -0.01 -4.63 6.75
C ALA A 12 -0.71 -4.91 8.09
N GLN A 13 -0.68 -6.17 8.55
CA GLN A 13 -1.31 -6.62 9.79
C GLN A 13 -0.39 -6.63 11.01
N ASP A 14 0.78 -5.99 10.95
CA ASP A 14 1.75 -5.95 12.06
C ASP A 14 2.26 -7.33 12.52
N ARG A 15 2.18 -8.34 11.63
CA ARG A 15 2.76 -9.67 11.88
C ARG A 15 4.25 -9.74 11.53
N ILE A 16 4.74 -8.77 10.79
CA ILE A 16 6.16 -8.49 10.49
C ILE A 16 6.34 -6.98 10.64
N GLU A 17 7.47 -6.55 11.22
CA GLU A 17 7.80 -5.13 11.36
C GLU A 17 7.95 -4.49 9.97
N PHE A 18 7.53 -3.24 9.82
CA PHE A 18 7.41 -2.60 8.51
C PHE A 18 8.75 -2.45 7.77
N HIS A 19 9.81 -2.04 8.45
CA HIS A 19 11.13 -1.88 7.84
C HIS A 19 11.74 -3.24 7.48
N GLU A 20 11.63 -4.24 8.34
CA GLU A 20 12.03 -5.62 8.06
C GLU A 20 11.28 -6.18 6.84
N GLY A 21 9.95 -6.04 6.82
CA GLY A 21 9.12 -6.49 5.71
C GLY A 21 9.41 -5.79 4.38
N CYS A 22 9.70 -4.48 4.43
CA CYS A 22 10.18 -3.76 3.25
C CYS A 22 11.49 -4.34 2.72
N THR A 23 12.43 -4.69 3.62
CA THR A 23 13.72 -5.27 3.22
C THR A 23 13.50 -6.62 2.53
N LEU A 24 12.66 -7.48 3.12
CA LEU A 24 12.30 -8.78 2.52
C LEU A 24 11.67 -8.65 1.13
N LEU A 25 10.84 -7.63 0.88
CA LEU A 25 10.20 -7.41 -0.42
C LEU A 25 11.13 -6.76 -1.46
N LEU A 26 11.97 -5.81 -1.03
CA LEU A 26 12.70 -4.91 -1.94
C LEU A 26 14.11 -5.38 -2.26
N ASP A 27 14.70 -6.22 -1.41
CA ASP A 27 16.05 -6.75 -1.58
C ASP A 27 16.04 -8.22 -2.02
N ASP A 28 14.86 -8.76 -2.35
CA ASP A 28 14.72 -10.05 -3.03
C ASP A 28 15.32 -9.97 -4.45
N THR A 29 16.08 -10.99 -4.83
CA THR A 29 16.65 -11.13 -6.19
C THR A 29 15.59 -11.18 -7.29
N GLN A 30 14.36 -11.53 -6.94
CA GLN A 30 13.17 -11.60 -7.80
C GLN A 30 12.32 -10.33 -7.69
N PHE A 31 12.84 -9.23 -7.14
CA PHE A 31 12.12 -7.97 -7.05
C PHE A 31 11.56 -7.55 -8.41
N ASN A 32 10.23 -7.55 -8.51
CA ASN A 32 9.50 -7.14 -9.70
C ASN A 32 8.59 -5.96 -9.34
N PHE A 33 8.98 -4.77 -9.79
CA PHE A 33 8.22 -3.55 -9.52
C PHE A 33 6.80 -3.61 -10.07
N ASP A 34 6.61 -4.05 -11.31
CA ASP A 34 5.31 -4.02 -11.98
C ASP A 34 4.31 -4.96 -11.29
N GLU A 35 4.78 -6.13 -10.89
CA GLU A 35 3.98 -7.09 -10.11
C GLU A 35 3.58 -6.52 -8.74
N LEU A 36 4.55 -6.05 -7.96
CA LEU A 36 4.29 -5.48 -6.64
C LEU A 36 3.39 -4.25 -6.69
N PHE A 37 3.59 -3.40 -7.71
CA PHE A 37 2.78 -2.22 -7.93
C PHE A 37 1.32 -2.58 -8.20
N VAL A 38 1.06 -3.57 -9.06
CA VAL A 38 -0.30 -4.03 -9.37
C VAL A 38 -0.97 -4.64 -8.14
N ILE A 39 -0.27 -5.50 -7.40
CA ILE A 39 -0.79 -6.10 -6.16
C ILE A 39 -1.18 -5.01 -5.16
N LEU A 40 -0.25 -4.10 -4.85
CA LEU A 40 -0.49 -3.02 -3.88
C LEU A 40 -1.58 -2.06 -4.34
N ARG A 41 -1.62 -1.70 -5.62
CA ARG A 41 -2.72 -0.90 -6.18
C ARG A 41 -4.06 -1.57 -5.94
N ASN A 42 -4.20 -2.84 -6.27
CA ASN A 42 -5.46 -3.57 -6.09
C ASN A 42 -5.84 -3.65 -4.61
N PHE A 43 -4.89 -3.95 -3.73
CA PHE A 43 -5.09 -4.03 -2.29
C PHE A 43 -5.54 -2.68 -1.70
N ILE A 44 -4.88 -1.58 -2.04
CA ILE A 44 -5.24 -0.23 -1.57
C ILE A 44 -6.64 0.14 -2.05
N PHE A 45 -6.91 0.01 -3.36
CA PHE A 45 -8.22 0.38 -3.92
C PHE A 45 -9.35 -0.47 -3.34
N ASN A 46 -9.10 -1.74 -3.06
CA ASN A 46 -10.07 -2.61 -2.39
C ASN A 46 -10.26 -2.23 -0.93
N SER A 47 -9.21 -1.78 -0.23
CA SER A 47 -9.28 -1.40 1.18
C SER A 47 -10.00 -0.08 1.47
N ILE A 48 -10.16 0.80 0.47
CA ILE A 48 -10.82 2.11 0.64
C ILE A 48 -12.32 1.98 0.28
N PRO A 49 -13.27 2.23 1.19
CA PRO A 49 -14.70 2.02 0.90
C PRO A 49 -15.28 2.97 -0.15
N GLU A 50 -14.81 4.22 -0.17
CA GLU A 50 -15.25 5.24 -1.13
C GLU A 50 -14.58 5.01 -2.50
N LYS A 51 -15.35 4.55 -3.50
CA LYS A 51 -14.82 4.08 -4.80
C LYS A 51 -14.84 5.12 -5.95
N THR A 52 -15.33 6.32 -5.71
CA THR A 52 -15.40 7.37 -6.73
C THR A 52 -14.07 8.12 -6.78
N SER A 53 -13.66 8.70 -5.65
CA SER A 53 -12.46 9.53 -5.51
C SER A 53 -11.28 8.80 -4.87
N TYR A 54 -11.52 7.77 -4.07
CA TYR A 54 -10.53 7.09 -3.25
C TYR A 54 -9.76 8.05 -2.33
N SER A 55 -10.47 8.98 -1.69
CA SER A 55 -9.87 10.08 -0.91
C SER A 55 -10.43 10.16 0.52
N THR A 56 -10.52 9.02 1.20
CA THR A 56 -10.99 8.97 2.60
C THR A 56 -9.98 9.61 3.56
N LYS A 57 -10.45 9.97 4.77
CA LYS A 57 -9.58 10.51 5.82
C LYS A 57 -8.42 9.56 6.16
N ALA A 58 -8.68 8.24 6.18
CA ALA A 58 -7.66 7.23 6.44
C ALA A 58 -6.60 7.20 5.33
N TYR A 59 -7.00 7.25 4.05
CA TYR A 59 -6.06 7.32 2.92
C TYR A 59 -5.20 8.61 2.97
N GLN A 60 -5.82 9.75 3.22
CA GLN A 60 -5.10 11.02 3.36
C GLN A 60 -4.14 11.03 4.55
N ASN A 61 -4.53 10.41 5.67
CA ASN A 61 -3.64 10.21 6.81
C ASN A 61 -2.48 9.27 6.47
N ALA A 62 -2.75 8.22 5.70
CA ALA A 62 -1.73 7.27 5.28
C ALA A 62 -0.63 7.95 4.46
N ILE A 63 -0.99 8.82 3.51
CA ILE A 63 -0.01 9.61 2.73
C ILE A 63 0.84 10.51 3.65
N ARG A 64 0.21 11.21 4.61
CA ARG A 64 0.92 12.13 5.52
C ARG A 64 1.89 11.44 6.46
N THR A 65 1.70 10.15 6.72
CA THR A 65 2.46 9.38 7.70
C THR A 65 3.45 8.41 7.05
N ILE A 66 3.62 8.44 5.72
CA ILE A 66 4.63 7.62 5.04
C ILE A 66 6.00 7.84 5.70
N PRO A 67 6.71 6.79 6.12
CA PRO A 67 7.99 6.89 6.83
C PRO A 67 9.15 7.12 5.84
N LEU A 68 9.04 8.16 5.01
CA LEU A 68 10.00 8.61 4.01
C LEU A 68 10.02 10.14 3.95
N LYS A 69 11.05 10.72 3.33
CA LYS A 69 11.14 12.18 3.16
C LYS A 69 9.98 12.69 2.30
N PRO A 70 9.20 13.69 2.74
CA PRO A 70 8.07 14.23 1.96
C PRO A 70 8.44 14.77 0.58
N THR A 71 9.71 15.12 0.38
CA THR A 71 10.25 15.64 -0.89
C THR A 71 10.55 14.55 -1.91
N PHE A 72 10.39 13.27 -1.58
CA PHE A 72 10.55 12.19 -2.56
C PHE A 72 9.43 12.23 -3.58
N THR A 73 9.78 12.04 -4.85
CA THR A 73 8.89 12.11 -6.01
C THR A 73 7.57 11.35 -5.83
N PRO A 74 7.53 10.07 -5.37
CA PRO A 74 6.26 9.38 -5.18
C PRO A 74 5.35 10.07 -4.15
N ILE A 75 5.92 10.63 -3.07
CA ILE A 75 5.14 11.33 -2.04
C ILE A 75 4.61 12.66 -2.57
N VAL A 76 5.42 13.39 -3.35
CA VAL A 76 4.98 14.62 -4.01
C VAL A 76 3.82 14.32 -4.97
N ILE A 77 3.91 13.26 -5.77
CA ILE A 77 2.83 12.83 -6.69
C ILE A 77 1.55 12.49 -5.92
N LEU A 78 1.65 11.69 -4.85
CA LEU A 78 0.51 11.30 -4.02
C LEU A 78 -0.21 12.48 -3.39
N ASN A 79 0.52 13.55 -3.03
CA ASN A 79 -0.07 14.77 -2.46
C ASN A 79 -0.61 15.74 -3.51
N SER A 80 -0.10 15.69 -4.75
CA SER A 80 -0.39 16.70 -5.78
C SER A 80 -1.53 16.33 -6.72
N TYR A 81 -1.86 15.04 -6.82
CA TYR A 81 -2.82 14.54 -7.81
C TYR A 81 -3.96 13.73 -7.19
N PRO A 82 -5.16 13.74 -7.79
CA PRO A 82 -6.23 12.80 -7.44
C PRO A 82 -5.74 11.35 -7.51
N THR A 83 -6.22 10.49 -6.60
CA THR A 83 -5.71 9.12 -6.38
C THR A 83 -5.50 8.32 -7.67
N LYS A 84 -6.49 8.27 -8.58
CA LYS A 84 -6.37 7.54 -9.85
C LYS A 84 -5.24 8.09 -10.74
N ILE A 85 -5.10 9.42 -10.81
CA ILE A 85 -4.06 10.09 -11.60
C ILE A 85 -2.69 9.88 -10.96
N ALA A 86 -2.61 9.96 -9.63
CA ALA A 86 -1.39 9.70 -8.88
C ALA A 86 -0.86 8.29 -9.18
N PHE A 87 -1.70 7.25 -9.09
CA PHE A 87 -1.28 5.88 -9.38
C PHE A 87 -0.80 5.68 -10.82
N ASN A 88 -1.46 6.28 -11.82
CA ASN A 88 -0.98 6.22 -13.21
C ASN A 88 0.42 6.85 -13.35
N LYS A 89 0.66 7.99 -12.69
CA LYS A 89 1.98 8.64 -12.69
C LYS A 89 3.04 7.82 -11.95
N LEU A 90 2.67 7.17 -10.84
CA LEU A 90 3.59 6.34 -10.07
C LEU A 90 4.08 5.12 -10.86
N SER A 91 3.25 4.52 -11.73
CA SER A 91 3.68 3.39 -12.58
C SER A 91 4.69 3.80 -13.67
N GLU A 92 4.77 5.09 -14.00
CA GLU A 92 5.65 5.62 -15.04
C GLU A 92 6.97 6.17 -14.48
N LEU A 93 7.19 6.07 -13.16
CA LEU A 93 8.40 6.61 -12.53
C LEU A 93 9.67 5.84 -12.94
N PRO A 94 10.82 6.54 -13.03
CA PRO A 94 12.10 5.91 -13.34
C PRO A 94 12.51 4.92 -12.25
N GLU A 95 13.39 3.98 -12.60
CA GLU A 95 13.80 2.87 -11.75
C GLU A 95 14.27 3.29 -10.35
N ILE A 96 14.99 4.41 -10.27
CA ILE A 96 15.53 4.96 -9.02
C ILE A 96 14.45 5.35 -7.99
N GLU A 97 13.20 5.54 -8.43
CA GLU A 97 12.07 5.83 -7.55
C GLU A 97 11.24 4.58 -7.19
N ARG A 98 11.41 3.46 -7.89
CA ARG A 98 10.56 2.26 -7.76
C ARG A 98 10.49 1.72 -6.33
N LYS A 99 11.64 1.54 -5.66
CA LYS A 99 11.67 1.06 -4.26
C LYS A 99 10.94 2.03 -3.31
N LYS A 100 11.07 3.34 -3.52
CA LYS A 100 10.37 4.36 -2.71
C LYS A 100 8.87 4.33 -2.98
N THR A 101 8.47 4.12 -4.23
CA THR A 101 7.06 3.94 -4.62
C THR A 101 6.45 2.74 -3.91
N ILE A 102 7.07 1.55 -3.99
CA ILE A 102 6.56 0.34 -3.32
C ILE A 102 6.47 0.53 -1.81
N LYS A 103 7.51 1.09 -1.17
CA LYS A 103 7.47 1.37 0.28
C LYS A 103 6.35 2.35 0.66
N SER A 104 6.11 3.37 -0.16
CA SER A 104 5.01 4.33 0.05
C SER A 104 3.64 3.64 -0.06
N LEU A 105 3.45 2.83 -1.10
CA LEU A 105 2.19 2.10 -1.32
C LEU A 105 1.93 1.05 -0.24
N LEU A 106 2.96 0.32 0.19
CA LEU A 106 2.83 -0.65 1.28
C LEU A 106 2.42 0.01 2.59
N TRP A 107 2.97 1.19 2.90
CA TRP A 107 2.53 1.98 4.07
C TRP A 107 1.07 2.42 3.92
N ILE A 108 0.67 2.89 2.74
CA ILE A 108 -0.72 3.27 2.48
C ILE A 108 -1.65 2.09 2.72
N PHE A 109 -1.33 0.93 2.15
CA PHE A 109 -2.12 -0.29 2.32
C PHE A 109 -2.24 -0.69 3.79
N LYS A 110 -1.14 -0.67 4.54
CA LYS A 110 -1.15 -0.96 5.99
C LYS A 110 -2.19 -0.13 6.73
N ILE A 111 -2.23 1.17 6.50
CA ILE A 111 -3.14 2.08 7.19
C ILE A 111 -4.59 1.90 6.70
N THR A 112 -4.81 1.81 5.39
CA THR A 112 -6.18 1.67 4.85
C THR A 112 -6.79 0.30 5.15
N ASP A 113 -6.00 -0.77 5.17
CA ASP A 113 -6.44 -2.09 5.60
C ASP A 113 -6.76 -2.14 7.09
N THR A 114 -5.95 -1.48 7.92
CA THR A 114 -6.21 -1.37 9.36
C THR A 114 -7.53 -0.63 9.62
N GLU A 115 -7.78 0.49 8.93
CA GLU A 115 -9.05 1.22 9.02
C GLU A 115 -10.21 0.31 8.63
N ARG A 116 -10.12 -0.35 7.46
CA ARG A 116 -11.14 -1.28 6.97
C ARG A 116 -11.45 -2.38 7.98
N ARG A 117 -10.43 -3.06 8.52
CA ARG A 117 -10.61 -4.12 9.53
C ARG A 117 -11.25 -3.58 10.82
N SER A 118 -10.91 -2.36 11.21
CA SER A 118 -11.43 -1.74 12.44
C SER A 118 -12.86 -1.20 12.34
N THR A 119 -13.37 -0.96 11.11
CA THR A 119 -14.67 -0.33 10.86
C THR A 119 -15.67 -1.29 10.19
N GLU A 120 -15.24 -2.10 9.22
CA GLU A 120 -16.10 -3.02 8.47
C GLU A 120 -16.12 -4.43 9.08
N CYS A 121 -15.02 -4.89 9.66
CA CYS A 121 -14.89 -6.25 10.18
C CYS A 121 -15.21 -6.39 11.69
N LYS A 122 -15.54 -5.29 12.39
CA LYS A 122 -15.81 -5.29 13.84
C LYS A 122 -17.00 -6.14 14.29
N ASN A 123 -17.89 -6.52 13.38
CA ASN A 123 -19.11 -7.30 13.68
C ASN A 123 -19.09 -8.71 13.06
N GLY A 124 -17.92 -9.33 12.89
CA GLY A 124 -17.85 -10.78 12.60
C GLY A 124 -18.17 -11.18 11.16
N ARG A 125 -17.93 -10.32 10.16
CA ARG A 125 -17.86 -10.78 8.76
C ARG A 125 -16.45 -11.32 8.51
N GLY A 126 -16.27 -12.60 8.80
CA GLY A 126 -15.13 -13.38 8.33
C GLY A 126 -15.15 -13.42 6.81
N HIS A 127 -14.43 -12.50 6.17
CA HIS A 127 -14.08 -12.62 4.77
C HIS A 127 -12.88 -13.57 4.66
N GLU A 128 -12.85 -14.42 3.64
CA GLU A 128 -11.84 -15.47 3.41
C GLU A 128 -10.38 -14.96 3.41
N TRP A 129 -10.17 -13.66 3.33
CA TRP A 129 -8.88 -12.97 3.42
C TRP A 129 -8.31 -12.93 4.85
N HIS A 130 -9.05 -13.44 5.84
CA HIS A 130 -8.66 -13.50 7.26
C HIS A 130 -7.97 -14.81 7.68
N ILE A 131 -7.69 -15.75 6.78
CA ILE A 131 -7.17 -17.08 7.18
C ILE A 131 -5.74 -17.32 6.68
N ASN A 132 -4.88 -17.51 7.70
CA ASN A 132 -3.49 -17.99 7.80
C ASN A 132 -2.35 -17.00 7.57
#